data_AF-A0A5M3MID7-F1
#
_entry.id   AF-A0A5M3MID7-F1
#
_cell.length_a   1.000
_cell.length_b   1.000
_cell.length_c   1.000
_cell.angle_alpha   90.00
_cell.angle_beta   90.00
_cell.angle_gamma   90.00
#
_symmetry.space_group_name_H-M   'P 1'
#
loop_
_entity.id
_entity.type
_entity.pdbx_description
1 polymer ?
#
loop_
_entity_poly.entity_id
_entity_poly.type
_entity_poly.pdbx_seq_one_letter_code
_entity_poly.pdbx_strand_id
1 'polypeptide(L)'
;LSVVPAHLMSGVINLSSIGSGWGNIMQDYVMSALLAHVTNRSHVFNDYVWDKDHGPYSDFNGKAIPSRIPLTALAGGPMVGGNMPPGYTSPLAVSSGFFRKVCPNPAIVNVKDVNTHDMIYSAPASSILETWIQTINSIDDPCIKLANKSRLLTIWPYLSKTPVMTHWRWSPLVVDAFKKNLHFFGPTSPILSSSNTPKSNSPDMIPGLLAIHVRRGDFADHCQHLATWSSDWNAFNAFSEFIDKFKVPTDAVWGETTPENRAMYERRCFPSVDQIVDKVTHVRDAAGGSLKYLYIMTNGATEWVDELKQAVQRATAGSQAWDSISSSRDMRLTWEQKYVAQAVDMYAAERAQVFIGNGWSSMTSNVNILRMAKNFPPESCRFW
;
A
#
# COMPACT_ATOMS: atom_id res chain seq x y z
N LEU A 1 9.69 22.15 17.69
CA LEU A 1 8.71 21.23 18.32
C LEU A 1 8.34 20.18 17.30
N SER A 2 8.95 19.00 17.47
CA SER A 2 8.54 17.75 16.86
C SER A 2 8.24 16.77 17.99
N VAL A 3 7.25 15.93 17.80
CA VAL A 3 6.50 15.15 18.77
C VAL A 3 6.08 13.90 17.98
N VAL A 4 7.05 13.02 17.79
CA VAL A 4 7.32 11.89 18.68
C VAL A 4 6.08 11.44 19.48
N PRO A 5 5.67 10.17 19.35
CA PRO A 5 6.18 9.24 20.35
C PRO A 5 7.17 8.29 19.68
N ALA A 6 8.41 8.25 20.12
CA ALA A 6 8.89 7.75 21.41
C ALA A 6 9.15 6.26 21.26
N HIS A 7 10.26 5.97 20.58
CA HIS A 7 11.18 4.95 21.06
C HIS A 7 12.54 5.63 21.29
N LEU A 8 12.71 6.17 22.49
CA LEU A 8 13.98 6.44 23.16
C LEU A 8 13.68 6.16 24.64
N MET A 9 14.25 5.23 25.38
CA MET A 9 15.39 4.36 25.18
C MET A 9 15.16 3.05 25.96
N SER A 10 15.35 1.91 25.31
CA SER A 10 15.98 0.73 25.90
C SER A 10 17.01 0.26 24.87
N GLY A 11 18.21 -0.07 25.32
CA GLY A 11 19.38 -0.26 24.46
C GLY A 11 19.16 -1.17 23.26
N VAL A 12 19.74 -0.78 22.12
CA VAL A 12 19.76 -1.48 20.82
C VAL A 12 18.38 -1.51 20.14
N ILE A 13 18.28 -1.08 18.86
CA ILE A 13 17.55 -1.79 17.78
C ILE A 13 17.67 -1.03 16.45
N ASN A 14 18.08 -1.84 15.48
CA ASN A 14 18.22 -1.72 14.04
C ASN A 14 16.86 -1.39 13.37
N LEU A 15 16.70 -0.28 12.62
CA LEU A 15 15.55 -0.10 11.71
C LEU A 15 15.71 -1.00 10.47
N SER A 16 15.59 -2.30 10.70
CA SER A 16 14.68 -3.09 9.93
C SER A 16 13.26 -2.80 10.39
N SER A 17 12.35 -2.71 9.43
CA SER A 17 10.92 -2.55 9.59
C SER A 17 10.22 -3.77 10.25
N ILE A 18 10.68 -4.17 11.43
CA ILE A 18 10.13 -5.26 12.25
C ILE A 18 8.76 -4.81 12.80
N GLY A 19 7.80 -5.73 12.89
CA GLY A 19 6.46 -5.49 13.43
C GLY A 19 5.57 -4.57 12.59
N SER A 20 5.92 -4.31 11.34
CA SER A 20 5.16 -3.43 10.43
C SER A 20 4.46 -4.21 9.34
N GLY A 21 3.20 -3.87 9.06
CA GLY A 21 2.42 -4.50 7.99
C GLY A 21 3.00 -4.23 6.59
N TRP A 22 2.71 -5.13 5.64
CA TRP A 22 3.19 -5.08 4.25
C TRP A 22 3.00 -3.74 3.55
N GLY A 23 1.90 -3.03 3.84
CA GLY A 23 1.64 -1.70 3.30
C GLY A 23 2.80 -0.72 3.52
N ASN A 24 3.38 -0.70 4.73
CA ASN A 24 4.52 0.17 5.04
C ASN A 24 5.79 -0.32 4.33
N ILE A 25 6.00 -1.64 4.30
CA ILE A 25 7.23 -2.24 3.77
C ILE A 25 7.32 -2.07 2.25
N MET A 26 6.20 -2.22 1.55
CA MET A 26 6.16 -2.03 0.11
C MET A 26 6.59 -0.61 -0.29
N GLN A 27 6.22 0.41 0.48
CA GLN A 27 6.63 1.79 0.23
C GLN A 27 8.15 1.97 0.33
N ASP A 28 8.79 1.33 1.31
CA ASP A 28 10.25 1.33 1.46
C ASP A 28 10.95 0.65 0.28
N TYR A 29 10.41 -0.47 -0.22
CA TYR A 29 10.95 -1.14 -1.41
C TYR A 29 10.82 -0.27 -2.64
N VAL A 30 9.65 0.34 -2.86
CA VAL A 30 9.39 1.25 -3.99
C VAL A 30 10.37 2.42 -3.99
N MET A 31 10.61 3.06 -2.84
CA MET A 31 11.59 4.13 -2.71
C MET A 31 13.02 3.68 -2.99
N SER A 32 13.40 2.54 -2.41
CA SER A 32 14.75 1.99 -2.58
C SER A 32 15.03 1.60 -4.03
N ALA A 33 14.00 1.12 -4.73
CA ALA A 33 14.11 0.74 -6.12
C ALA A 33 14.14 1.98 -7.04
N LEU A 34 13.42 3.05 -6.71
CA LEU A 34 13.58 4.34 -7.39
C LEU A 34 15.01 4.87 -7.25
N LEU A 35 15.53 4.96 -6.02
CA LEU A 35 16.89 5.47 -5.76
C LEU A 35 17.94 4.67 -6.53
N ALA A 36 17.85 3.34 -6.50
CA ALA A 36 18.75 2.47 -7.26
C ALA A 36 18.63 2.74 -8.77
N HIS A 37 17.41 2.88 -9.29
CA HIS A 37 17.19 3.15 -10.71
C HIS A 37 17.79 4.48 -11.16
N VAL A 38 17.50 5.58 -10.46
CA VAL A 38 17.96 6.94 -10.85
C VAL A 38 19.47 7.15 -10.62
N THR A 39 20.11 6.31 -9.82
CA THR A 39 21.57 6.30 -9.61
C THR A 39 22.27 5.20 -10.43
N ASN A 40 21.55 4.52 -11.33
CA ASN A 40 22.06 3.44 -12.17
C ASN A 40 22.73 2.29 -11.39
N ARG A 41 22.19 1.95 -10.22
CA ARG A 41 22.65 0.85 -9.35
C ARG A 41 21.63 -0.29 -9.32
N SER A 42 22.10 -1.49 -9.02
CA SER A 42 21.22 -2.64 -8.74
C SER A 42 20.39 -2.37 -7.49
N HIS A 43 19.07 -2.52 -7.59
CA HIS A 43 18.23 -2.57 -6.39
C HIS A 43 18.51 -3.85 -5.60
N VAL A 44 18.72 -3.73 -4.29
CA VAL A 44 18.87 -4.88 -3.41
C VAL A 44 17.57 -5.11 -2.66
N PHE A 45 16.91 -6.23 -2.93
CA PHE A 45 15.68 -6.58 -2.25
C PHE A 45 15.93 -7.56 -1.10
N ASN A 46 15.16 -7.39 -0.02
CA ASN A 46 15.16 -8.28 1.13
C ASN A 46 13.83 -9.03 1.19
N ASP A 47 13.74 -10.06 2.02
CA ASP A 47 12.46 -10.65 2.37
C ASP A 47 11.61 -9.64 3.17
N TYR A 48 10.29 -9.82 3.18
CA TYR A 48 9.45 -9.18 4.19
C TYR A 48 9.73 -9.86 5.53
N VAL A 49 10.18 -9.09 6.52
CA VAL A 49 10.54 -9.60 7.84
C VAL A 49 9.68 -8.92 8.88
N TRP A 50 8.78 -9.68 9.49
CA TRP A 50 8.00 -9.27 10.66
C TRP A 50 8.86 -9.27 11.91
N ASP A 51 9.71 -10.28 12.08
CA ASP A 51 10.52 -10.49 13.28
C ASP A 51 11.85 -11.15 12.90
N LYS A 52 12.93 -10.65 13.49
CA LYS A 52 14.27 -11.17 13.24
C LYS A 52 14.73 -12.20 14.27
N ASP A 53 14.17 -12.14 15.48
CA ASP A 53 14.82 -12.66 16.67
C ASP A 53 14.13 -13.93 17.21
N HIS A 54 12.85 -14.17 16.88
CA HIS A 54 12.06 -15.27 17.43
C HIS A 54 11.93 -16.52 16.53
N GLY A 55 12.84 -16.71 15.57
CA GLY A 55 12.84 -17.89 14.69
C GLY A 55 11.86 -17.79 13.51
N PRO A 56 11.36 -18.90 12.94
CA PRO A 56 10.58 -18.88 11.70
C PRO A 56 9.14 -18.36 11.86
N TYR A 57 8.62 -18.31 13.08
CA TYR A 57 7.27 -17.86 13.40
C TYR A 57 7.27 -16.83 14.54
N SER A 58 6.31 -15.91 14.51
CA SER A 58 6.03 -14.91 15.54
C SER A 58 4.58 -15.03 16.01
N ASP A 59 4.29 -14.49 17.19
CA ASP A 59 2.91 -14.29 17.63
C ASP A 59 2.38 -12.92 17.18
N PHE A 60 1.15 -12.90 16.69
CA PHE A 60 0.39 -11.67 16.47
C PHE A 60 -1.04 -11.88 16.96
N ASN A 61 -1.38 -11.23 18.08
CA ASN A 61 -2.68 -11.35 18.75
C ASN A 61 -3.07 -12.80 19.05
N GLY A 62 -2.13 -13.60 19.59
CA GLY A 62 -2.36 -15.00 19.95
C GLY A 62 -2.40 -15.95 18.75
N LYS A 63 -1.98 -15.50 17.56
CA LYS A 63 -1.92 -16.31 16.34
C LYS A 63 -0.49 -16.38 15.82
N ALA A 64 -0.04 -17.60 15.53
CA ALA A 64 1.22 -17.82 14.87
C ALA A 64 1.19 -17.28 13.42
N ILE A 65 2.13 -16.39 13.11
CA ILE A 65 2.38 -15.84 11.78
C ILE A 65 3.84 -16.11 11.39
N PRO A 66 4.19 -16.15 10.10
CA PRO A 66 5.58 -16.28 9.69
C PRO A 66 6.35 -15.02 10.05
N SER A 67 7.53 -15.20 10.66
CA SER A 67 8.46 -14.09 10.93
C SER A 67 9.03 -13.48 9.66
N ARG A 68 8.99 -14.24 8.56
CA ARG A 68 9.56 -13.88 7.26
C ARG A 68 8.75 -14.44 6.11
N ILE A 69 8.52 -13.61 5.09
CA ILE A 69 7.93 -14.01 3.81
C ILE A 69 8.90 -13.59 2.71
N PRO A 70 9.35 -14.51 1.82
CA PRO A 70 10.15 -14.13 0.66
C PRO A 70 9.47 -13.02 -0.12
N LEU A 71 10.18 -11.96 -0.47
CA LEU A 71 9.55 -10.86 -1.22
C LEU A 71 9.01 -11.33 -2.57
N THR A 72 9.66 -12.34 -3.17
CA THR A 72 9.21 -13.01 -4.39
C THR A 72 7.88 -13.76 -4.24
N ALA A 73 7.42 -14.02 -3.01
CA ALA A 73 6.09 -14.56 -2.74
C ALA A 73 5.01 -13.47 -2.72
N LEU A 74 5.38 -12.19 -2.60
CA LEU A 74 4.46 -11.04 -2.61
C LEU A 74 4.52 -10.29 -3.94
N ALA A 75 5.72 -9.97 -4.41
CA ALA A 75 5.98 -9.17 -5.61
C ALA A 75 6.69 -9.98 -6.71
N GLY A 76 6.61 -9.47 -7.93
CA GLY A 76 7.23 -9.99 -9.13
C GLY A 76 7.79 -8.86 -10.01
N GLY A 77 8.36 -9.21 -11.16
CA GLY A 77 8.90 -8.24 -12.11
C GLY A 77 10.24 -7.63 -11.68
N PRO A 78 10.65 -6.49 -12.25
CA PRO A 78 11.95 -5.86 -12.00
C PRO A 78 12.28 -5.62 -10.53
N MET A 79 11.26 -5.37 -9.69
CA MET A 79 11.42 -5.16 -8.24
C MET A 79 12.17 -6.29 -7.54
N VAL A 80 12.00 -7.52 -8.01
CA VAL A 80 12.58 -8.74 -7.40
C VAL A 80 13.48 -9.51 -8.36
N GLY A 81 14.08 -8.81 -9.33
CA GLY A 81 15.07 -9.38 -10.26
C GLY A 81 14.46 -10.00 -11.52
N GLY A 82 13.18 -9.74 -11.81
CA GLY A 82 12.58 -10.07 -13.10
C GLY A 82 13.17 -9.24 -14.25
N ASN A 83 12.90 -9.66 -15.48
CA ASN A 83 13.43 -9.01 -16.69
C ASN A 83 13.07 -7.53 -16.75
N MET A 84 14.05 -6.70 -17.13
CA MET A 84 13.83 -5.30 -17.45
C MET A 84 13.08 -5.17 -18.78
N PRO A 85 12.20 -4.17 -18.92
CA PRO A 85 11.58 -3.87 -20.20
C PRO A 85 12.61 -3.40 -21.25
N PRO A 86 12.33 -3.59 -22.55
CA PRO A 86 13.20 -3.12 -23.62
C PRO A 86 13.53 -1.63 -23.49
N GLY A 87 14.78 -1.26 -23.74
CA GLY A 87 15.27 0.13 -23.67
C GLY A 87 15.79 0.58 -22.30
N TYR A 88 15.63 -0.24 -21.25
CA TYR A 88 16.20 0.05 -19.94
C TYR A 88 17.52 -0.68 -19.73
N THR A 89 18.57 0.05 -19.37
CA THR A 89 19.93 -0.48 -19.14
C THR A 89 20.29 -0.61 -17.67
N SER A 90 19.38 -0.27 -16.75
CA SER A 90 19.65 -0.37 -15.31
C SER A 90 19.94 -1.83 -14.93
N PRO A 91 20.91 -2.07 -14.04
CA PRO A 91 21.21 -3.41 -13.54
C PRO A 91 19.99 -4.09 -12.91
N LEU A 92 19.91 -5.42 -13.05
CA LEU A 92 18.85 -6.22 -12.42
C LEU A 92 18.89 -6.07 -10.89
N ALA A 93 17.71 -6.15 -10.27
CA ALA A 93 17.62 -6.24 -8.83
C ALA A 93 18.18 -7.59 -8.35
N VAL A 94 18.88 -7.57 -7.22
CA VAL A 94 19.54 -8.75 -6.65
C VAL A 94 19.05 -9.00 -5.23
N SER A 95 19.06 -10.26 -4.80
CA SER A 95 18.71 -10.60 -3.43
C SER A 95 19.75 -10.09 -2.44
N SER A 96 19.33 -9.78 -1.21
CA SER A 96 20.26 -9.37 -0.17
C SER A 96 21.29 -10.44 0.18
N GLY A 97 20.96 -11.72 -0.01
CA GLY A 97 21.90 -12.83 0.14
C GLY A 97 23.02 -12.76 -0.91
N PHE A 98 22.68 -12.50 -2.17
CA PHE A 98 23.66 -12.28 -3.23
C PHE A 98 24.50 -11.02 -2.94
N PHE A 99 23.86 -9.91 -2.59
CA PHE A 99 24.54 -8.66 -2.24
C PHE A 99 25.57 -8.88 -1.12
N ARG A 100 25.21 -9.52 0.00
CA ARG A 100 26.16 -9.77 1.10
C ARG A 100 27.36 -10.63 0.68
N LYS A 101 27.19 -11.51 -0.31
CA LYS A 101 28.26 -12.36 -0.84
C LYS A 101 29.25 -11.55 -1.70
N VAL A 102 28.76 -10.63 -2.53
CA VAL A 102 29.60 -9.84 -3.46
C VAL A 102 30.07 -8.50 -2.88
N CYS A 103 29.34 -7.98 -1.89
CA CYS A 103 29.59 -6.73 -1.18
C CYS A 103 29.68 -6.99 0.34
N PRO A 104 30.73 -7.66 0.83
CA PRO A 104 30.86 -7.98 2.26
C PRO A 104 31.04 -6.74 3.14
N ASN A 105 31.64 -5.68 2.59
CA ASN A 105 31.96 -4.43 3.30
C ASN A 105 31.41 -3.21 2.54
N PRO A 106 30.09 -3.02 2.46
CA PRO A 106 29.51 -1.91 1.71
C PRO A 106 29.70 -0.58 2.44
N ALA A 107 29.84 0.51 1.69
CA ALA A 107 29.72 1.86 2.22
C ALA A 107 28.35 2.06 2.89
N ILE A 108 28.36 2.52 4.14
CA ILE A 108 27.16 2.78 4.92
C ILE A 108 26.80 4.26 4.78
N VAL A 109 25.59 4.53 4.32
CA VAL A 109 25.03 5.89 4.27
C VAL A 109 23.92 5.96 5.30
N ASN A 110 24.15 6.67 6.40
CA ASN A 110 23.09 6.89 7.38
C ASN A 110 22.20 8.03 6.90
N VAL A 111 20.90 7.81 6.94
CA VAL A 111 19.93 8.83 6.55
C VAL A 111 20.02 10.07 7.44
N LYS A 112 20.46 9.93 8.69
CA LYS A 112 20.69 11.07 9.59
C LYS A 112 21.82 11.98 9.13
N ASP A 113 22.76 11.47 8.35
CA ASP A 113 23.91 12.23 7.85
C ASP A 113 23.55 13.01 6.58
N VAL A 114 22.49 12.59 5.88
CA VAL A 114 22.01 13.18 4.62
C VAL A 114 20.81 14.10 4.86
N ASN A 115 19.85 13.67 5.68
CA ASN A 115 18.64 14.42 5.93
C ASN A 115 18.89 15.53 6.96
N THR A 116 18.79 16.78 6.51
CA THR A 116 18.79 17.94 7.40
C THR A 116 17.47 18.06 8.16
N HIS A 117 17.43 18.90 9.20
CA HIS A 117 16.20 19.21 9.93
C HIS A 117 15.09 19.70 8.99
N ASP A 118 15.43 20.60 8.06
CA ASP A 118 14.50 21.10 7.05
C ASP A 118 13.98 19.97 6.13
N MET A 119 14.85 19.06 5.69
CA MET A 119 14.45 17.90 4.90
C MET A 119 13.46 16.98 5.63
N ILE A 120 13.60 16.85 6.95
CA ILE A 120 12.70 16.01 7.75
C ILE A 120 11.30 16.63 7.85
N TYR A 121 11.21 17.95 8.02
CA TYR A 121 9.94 18.59 8.41
C TYR A 121 9.26 19.42 7.31
N SER A 122 10.00 20.07 6.44
CA SER A 122 9.47 21.15 5.58
C SER A 122 9.88 21.03 4.11
N ALA A 123 11.00 20.37 3.79
CA ALA A 123 11.46 20.33 2.41
C ALA A 123 10.53 19.51 1.51
N PRO A 124 10.40 19.89 0.22
CA PRO A 124 9.79 19.06 -0.80
C PRO A 124 10.56 17.74 -0.96
N ALA A 125 9.86 16.61 -1.09
CA ALA A 125 10.49 15.31 -1.31
C ALA A 125 11.30 15.20 -2.62
N SER A 126 11.08 16.08 -3.60
CA SER A 126 11.90 16.19 -4.81
C SER A 126 13.30 16.71 -4.50
N SER A 127 13.40 17.76 -3.69
CA SER A 127 14.68 18.26 -3.18
C SER A 127 15.37 17.23 -2.31
N ILE A 128 14.60 16.47 -1.50
CA ILE A 128 15.15 15.34 -0.74
C ILE A 128 15.74 14.29 -1.69
N LEU A 129 15.00 13.88 -2.72
CA LEU A 129 15.45 12.91 -3.71
C LEU A 129 16.71 13.38 -4.44
N GLU A 130 16.76 14.64 -4.87
CA GLU A 130 17.93 15.22 -5.53
C GLU A 130 19.17 15.20 -4.62
N THR A 131 19.04 15.57 -3.35
CA THR A 131 20.11 15.45 -2.36
C THR A 131 20.58 13.99 -2.26
N TRP A 132 19.65 13.04 -2.16
CA TRP A 132 19.98 11.61 -2.11
C TRP A 132 20.69 11.11 -3.37
N ILE A 133 20.26 11.55 -4.56
CA ILE A 133 20.92 11.23 -5.83
C ILE A 133 22.36 11.75 -5.81
N GLN A 134 22.55 13.01 -5.42
CA GLN A 134 23.88 13.63 -5.34
C GLN A 134 24.79 12.89 -4.36
N THR A 135 24.30 12.60 -3.15
CA THR A 135 25.07 11.85 -2.13
C THR A 135 25.44 10.44 -2.61
N ILE A 136 24.52 9.72 -3.25
CA ILE A 136 24.81 8.35 -3.72
C ILE A 136 25.80 8.38 -4.89
N ASN A 137 25.72 9.38 -5.77
CA ASN A 137 26.62 9.52 -6.92
C ASN A 137 28.01 10.02 -6.51
N SER A 138 28.18 10.66 -5.36
CA SER A 138 29.49 11.05 -4.83
C SER A 138 30.25 9.91 -4.15
N ILE A 139 29.66 8.71 -4.06
CA ILE A 139 30.28 7.54 -3.42
C ILE A 139 30.85 6.63 -4.51
N ASP A 140 32.17 6.50 -4.54
CA ASP A 140 32.88 5.64 -5.49
C ASP A 140 32.67 4.13 -5.23
N ASP A 141 32.30 3.75 -4.01
CA ASP A 141 32.02 2.36 -3.66
C ASP A 141 30.82 1.84 -4.48
N PRO A 142 30.99 0.74 -5.25
CA PRO A 142 29.88 0.13 -6.00
C PRO A 142 28.77 -0.40 -5.08
N CYS A 143 29.09 -0.69 -3.82
CA CYS A 143 28.22 -1.32 -2.84
C CYS A 143 27.80 -0.32 -1.75
N ILE A 144 26.53 0.06 -1.73
CA ILE A 144 25.99 1.02 -0.75
C ILE A 144 24.87 0.39 0.07
N LYS A 145 24.85 0.67 1.38
CA LYS A 145 23.77 0.31 2.30
C LYS A 145 23.18 1.55 2.96
N LEU A 146 21.89 1.78 2.75
CA LEU A 146 21.15 2.87 3.38
C LEU A 146 20.60 2.46 4.76
N ALA A 147 20.66 3.36 5.75
CA ALA A 147 20.08 3.15 7.09
C ALA A 147 19.08 4.26 7.49
N ASN A 148 17.84 3.91 7.91
CA ASN A 148 16.78 4.77 8.52
C ASN A 148 15.98 5.74 7.58
N LYS A 149 15.11 5.26 6.67
CA LYS A 149 14.52 6.02 5.52
C LYS A 149 13.24 6.87 5.81
N SER A 150 12.90 7.89 4.99
CA SER A 150 11.59 8.63 5.05
C SER A 150 11.15 9.43 3.75
N ARG A 151 9.81 9.68 3.65
CA ARG A 151 8.96 10.57 2.79
C ARG A 151 8.91 10.39 1.25
N LEU A 152 7.70 10.40 0.65
CA LEU A 152 7.47 9.84 -0.72
C LEU A 152 6.53 10.58 -1.71
N LEU A 153 5.77 11.63 -1.38
CA LEU A 153 4.75 12.12 -2.34
C LEU A 153 5.33 12.86 -3.56
N THR A 154 6.17 13.89 -3.35
CA THR A 154 6.60 14.75 -4.47
C THR A 154 7.66 14.12 -5.37
N ILE A 155 8.08 12.88 -5.09
CA ILE A 155 8.91 12.07 -5.99
C ILE A 155 8.08 11.34 -7.06
N TRP A 156 6.75 11.42 -7.01
CA TRP A 156 5.86 10.75 -7.96
C TRP A 156 6.22 10.95 -9.44
N PRO A 157 6.59 12.15 -9.94
CA PRO A 157 6.97 12.34 -11.34
C PRO A 157 8.18 11.52 -11.79
N TYR A 158 9.07 11.18 -10.84
CA TYR A 158 10.23 10.31 -11.07
C TYR A 158 9.83 8.84 -10.91
N LEU A 159 9.11 8.54 -9.84
CA LEU A 159 8.71 7.19 -9.47
C LEU A 159 7.82 6.52 -10.52
N SER A 160 6.84 7.26 -11.05
CA SER A 160 5.88 6.80 -12.06
C SER A 160 6.55 6.29 -13.35
N LYS A 161 7.76 6.76 -13.66
CA LYS A 161 8.50 6.40 -14.89
C LYS A 161 9.46 5.22 -14.72
N THR A 162 9.64 4.74 -13.49
CA THR A 162 10.56 3.63 -13.20
C THR A 162 10.01 2.30 -13.74
N PRO A 163 10.88 1.34 -14.12
CA PRO A 163 10.49 -0.03 -14.43
C PRO A 163 9.76 -0.73 -13.29
N VAL A 164 10.08 -0.36 -12.06
CA VAL A 164 9.45 -0.91 -10.85
C VAL A 164 7.97 -0.56 -10.78
N MET A 165 7.58 0.64 -11.18
CA MET A 165 6.18 1.06 -11.21
C MET A 165 5.48 0.68 -12.51
N THR A 166 6.10 0.98 -13.66
CA THR A 166 5.51 0.71 -14.98
C THR A 166 5.37 -0.77 -15.29
N HIS A 167 6.22 -1.61 -14.70
CA HIS A 167 6.21 -3.07 -14.86
C HIS A 167 6.07 -3.79 -13.52
N TRP A 168 5.40 -3.16 -12.54
CA TRP A 168 5.03 -3.83 -11.30
C TRP A 168 4.26 -5.11 -11.60
N ARG A 169 4.63 -6.21 -10.92
CA ARG A 169 3.90 -7.46 -10.97
C ARG A 169 3.69 -7.98 -9.57
N TRP A 170 2.56 -8.64 -9.36
CA TRP A 170 2.34 -9.48 -8.19
C TRP A 170 2.97 -10.86 -8.41
N SER A 171 3.30 -11.55 -7.33
CA SER A 171 3.90 -12.89 -7.43
C SER A 171 2.94 -13.90 -8.08
N PRO A 172 3.45 -15.00 -8.65
CA PRO A 172 2.61 -16.10 -9.12
C PRO A 172 1.67 -16.65 -8.04
N LEU A 173 2.07 -16.63 -6.77
CA LEU A 173 1.25 -17.08 -5.64
C LEU A 173 0.04 -16.17 -5.42
N VAL A 174 0.23 -14.85 -5.48
CA VAL A 174 -0.86 -13.87 -5.39
C VAL A 174 -1.80 -13.98 -6.58
N VAL A 175 -1.24 -14.11 -7.79
CA VAL A 175 -2.03 -14.25 -9.03
C VAL A 175 -2.85 -15.54 -9.02
N ASP A 176 -2.27 -16.67 -8.58
CA ASP A 176 -2.98 -17.94 -8.46
C ASP A 176 -4.12 -17.87 -7.43
N ALA A 177 -3.86 -17.27 -6.25
CA ALA A 177 -4.88 -17.04 -5.23
C ALA A 177 -6.04 -16.19 -5.75
N PHE A 178 -5.72 -15.09 -6.45
CA PHE A 178 -6.71 -14.23 -7.07
C PHE A 178 -7.54 -14.98 -8.12
N LYS A 179 -6.90 -15.75 -9.01
CA LYS A 179 -7.57 -16.55 -10.05
C LYS A 179 -8.57 -17.56 -9.47
N LYS A 180 -8.20 -18.26 -8.39
CA LYS A 180 -9.08 -19.21 -7.69
C LYS A 180 -10.29 -18.55 -7.03
N ASN A 181 -10.21 -17.24 -6.78
CA ASN A 181 -11.23 -16.44 -6.09
C ASN A 181 -11.95 -15.45 -7.02
N LEU A 182 -11.78 -15.55 -8.34
CA LEU A 182 -12.35 -14.63 -9.34
C LEU A 182 -13.86 -14.38 -9.20
N HIS A 183 -14.61 -15.41 -8.81
CA HIS A 183 -16.06 -15.35 -8.61
C HIS A 183 -16.50 -14.37 -7.52
N PHE A 184 -15.60 -13.94 -6.63
CA PHE A 184 -15.89 -12.89 -5.65
C PHE A 184 -15.73 -11.47 -6.21
N PHE A 185 -15.01 -11.31 -7.32
CA PHE A 185 -14.62 -9.99 -7.85
C PHE A 185 -15.42 -9.58 -9.09
N GLY A 186 -16.14 -10.49 -9.73
CA GLY A 186 -16.87 -10.20 -10.96
C GLY A 186 -17.50 -11.45 -11.56
N PRO A 187 -18.04 -11.34 -12.78
CA PRO A 187 -18.66 -12.48 -13.44
C PRO A 187 -17.61 -13.54 -13.75
N THR A 188 -17.96 -14.81 -13.55
CA THR A 188 -17.13 -15.99 -13.86
C THR A 188 -17.04 -16.20 -15.37
N SER A 189 -16.63 -15.20 -16.15
CA SER A 189 -16.48 -15.32 -17.60
C SER A 189 -15.06 -15.78 -17.94
N PRO A 190 -14.85 -16.71 -18.90
CA PRO A 190 -13.54 -17.21 -19.30
C PRO A 190 -12.58 -16.12 -19.81
N ILE A 191 -13.10 -14.93 -20.15
CA ILE A 191 -12.37 -13.81 -20.75
C ILE A 191 -11.33 -13.20 -19.78
N LEU A 192 -11.54 -13.30 -18.46
CA LEU A 192 -10.54 -12.85 -17.46
C LEU A 192 -9.37 -13.84 -17.30
N SER A 193 -9.43 -15.03 -17.91
CA SER A 193 -8.43 -16.09 -17.75
C SER A 193 -7.25 -15.99 -18.73
N SER A 194 -7.36 -15.20 -19.81
CA SER A 194 -6.46 -15.31 -20.99
C SER A 194 -5.58 -14.09 -21.29
N SER A 195 -5.40 -13.15 -20.37
CA SER A 195 -4.45 -12.04 -20.59
C SER A 195 -3.02 -12.42 -20.18
N ASN A 196 -2.38 -13.29 -20.98
CA ASN A 196 -0.92 -13.42 -21.04
C ASN A 196 -0.33 -12.60 -22.21
N THR A 197 -1.14 -11.76 -22.86
CA THR A 197 -0.75 -10.95 -24.02
C THR A 197 -0.42 -9.51 -23.61
N PRO A 198 0.80 -9.01 -23.87
CA PRO A 198 1.23 -7.65 -23.51
C PRO A 198 0.75 -6.61 -24.53
N LYS A 199 -0.56 -6.51 -24.82
CA LYS A 199 -1.10 -5.56 -25.83
C LYS A 199 -2.58 -5.15 -25.63
N SER A 200 -2.99 -4.73 -24.44
CA SER A 200 -4.15 -3.83 -24.34
C SER A 200 -3.74 -2.53 -23.67
N ASN A 201 -3.97 -1.42 -24.35
CA ASN A 201 -3.85 -0.07 -23.79
C ASN A 201 -4.97 0.23 -22.77
N SER A 202 -5.91 -0.70 -22.55
CA SER A 202 -6.87 -0.60 -21.46
C SER A 202 -6.22 -1.07 -20.15
N PRO A 203 -6.38 -0.32 -19.04
CA PRO A 203 -6.05 -0.85 -17.72
C PRO A 203 -6.73 -2.21 -17.56
N ASP A 204 -6.06 -3.15 -16.90
CA ASP A 204 -6.57 -4.51 -16.63
C ASP A 204 -7.65 -4.44 -15.52
N MET A 205 -8.69 -3.67 -15.83
CA MET A 205 -9.80 -3.28 -14.96
C MET A 205 -10.86 -4.38 -14.97
N ILE A 206 -11.49 -4.60 -13.82
CA ILE A 206 -12.62 -5.51 -13.63
C ILE A 206 -13.90 -4.67 -13.71
N PRO A 207 -14.65 -4.71 -14.83
CA PRO A 207 -15.84 -3.89 -14.99
C PRO A 207 -16.89 -4.23 -13.94
N GLY A 208 -17.48 -3.18 -13.37
CA GLY A 208 -18.53 -3.25 -12.36
C GLY A 208 -18.05 -3.58 -10.95
N LEU A 209 -16.75 -3.78 -10.72
CA LEU A 209 -16.22 -4.01 -9.36
C LEU A 209 -16.02 -2.69 -8.61
N LEU A 210 -16.71 -2.56 -7.48
CA LEU A 210 -16.38 -1.64 -6.40
C LEU A 210 -15.58 -2.38 -5.33
N ALA A 211 -14.31 -2.03 -5.16
CA ALA A 211 -13.53 -2.52 -4.02
C ALA A 211 -13.52 -1.46 -2.91
N ILE A 212 -13.70 -1.87 -1.66
CA ILE A 212 -13.61 -0.96 -0.51
C ILE A 212 -12.59 -1.48 0.50
N HIS A 213 -11.74 -0.59 1.02
CA HIS A 213 -10.81 -0.90 2.09
C HIS A 213 -11.28 -0.30 3.41
N VAL A 214 -11.80 -1.17 4.28
CA VAL A 214 -12.29 -0.80 5.61
C VAL A 214 -11.35 -1.32 6.68
N ARG A 215 -10.59 -0.39 7.28
CA ARG A 215 -9.73 -0.68 8.43
C ARG A 215 -10.59 -0.78 9.71
N ARG A 216 -10.51 -1.93 10.36
CA ARG A 216 -11.18 -2.27 11.62
C ARG A 216 -10.17 -2.81 12.63
N GLY A 217 -10.64 -3.56 13.63
CA GLY A 217 -9.79 -4.19 14.63
C GLY A 217 -9.15 -3.14 15.54
N ASP A 218 -7.82 -3.14 15.60
CA ASP A 218 -6.96 -2.26 16.39
C ASP A 218 -6.95 -0.78 15.96
N PHE A 219 -7.70 -0.44 14.91
CA PHE A 219 -7.54 0.84 14.23
C PHE A 219 -8.26 2.03 14.89
N ALA A 220 -9.16 1.80 15.85
CA ALA A 220 -9.87 2.89 16.53
C ALA A 220 -8.91 3.79 17.32
N ASP A 221 -8.03 3.20 18.13
CA ASP A 221 -7.01 3.95 18.89
C ASP A 221 -6.02 4.65 17.95
N HIS A 222 -5.70 4.02 16.81
CA HIS A 222 -4.87 4.63 15.79
C HIS A 222 -5.52 5.90 15.21
N CYS A 223 -6.83 5.90 14.95
CA CYS A 223 -7.53 7.08 14.46
C CYS A 223 -7.54 8.23 15.48
N GLN A 224 -7.67 7.92 16.78
CA GLN A 224 -7.54 8.92 17.83
C GLN A 224 -6.12 9.50 17.86
N HIS A 225 -5.10 8.66 17.71
CA HIS A 225 -3.71 9.11 17.63
C HIS A 225 -3.48 10.05 16.44
N LEU A 226 -4.00 9.70 15.25
CA LEU A 226 -3.91 10.55 14.06
C LEU A 226 -4.55 11.93 14.30
N ALA A 227 -5.70 11.97 14.98
CA ALA A 227 -6.38 13.21 15.33
C ALA A 227 -5.56 14.08 16.31
N THR A 228 -5.00 13.48 17.36
CA THR A 228 -4.13 14.14 18.36
C THR A 228 -2.91 14.80 17.72
N TRP A 229 -2.34 14.17 16.68
CA TRP A 229 -1.13 14.67 16.03
C TRP A 229 -1.40 15.43 14.74
N SER A 230 -2.66 15.77 14.46
CA SER A 230 -3.05 16.49 13.23
C SER A 230 -2.47 15.85 11.96
N SER A 231 -2.52 14.51 11.90
CA SER A 231 -1.87 13.75 10.83
C SER A 231 -2.61 13.91 9.51
N ASP A 232 -1.89 14.30 8.46
CA ASP A 232 -2.46 14.30 7.11
C ASP A 232 -2.54 12.88 6.52
N TRP A 233 -3.21 12.76 5.37
CA TRP A 233 -3.26 11.52 4.61
C TRP A 233 -1.89 10.99 4.22
N ASN A 234 -1.82 9.67 4.03
CA ASN A 234 -0.60 9.04 3.52
C ASN A 234 -0.28 9.62 2.13
N ALA A 235 1.01 9.78 1.84
CA ALA A 235 1.54 10.44 0.64
C ALA A 235 0.73 10.16 -0.64
N PHE A 236 0.67 8.90 -1.09
CA PHE A 236 0.01 8.55 -2.36
C PHE A 236 -1.53 8.47 -2.28
N ASN A 237 -2.13 8.95 -1.20
CA ASN A 237 -3.56 9.21 -1.08
C ASN A 237 -3.90 10.70 -1.29
N ALA A 238 -2.90 11.58 -1.37
CA ALA A 238 -3.09 13.03 -1.46
C ALA A 238 -2.79 13.61 -2.86
N PHE A 239 -2.92 12.81 -3.92
CA PHE A 239 -2.83 13.31 -5.30
C PHE A 239 -3.82 14.45 -5.53
N SER A 240 -3.40 15.50 -6.23
CA SER A 240 -4.23 16.69 -6.49
C SER A 240 -5.45 16.37 -7.35
N GLU A 241 -5.36 15.35 -8.17
CA GLU A 241 -6.35 14.87 -9.13
C GLU A 241 -7.48 14.05 -8.48
N PHE A 242 -7.29 13.57 -7.24
CA PHE A 242 -8.33 12.80 -6.53
C PHE A 242 -9.50 13.68 -6.09
N ILE A 243 -10.73 13.16 -6.20
CA ILE A 243 -11.95 13.92 -5.88
C ILE A 243 -12.08 14.15 -4.38
N ASP A 244 -11.99 13.09 -3.58
CA ASP A 244 -12.15 13.23 -2.13
C ASP A 244 -10.84 13.80 -1.55
N LYS A 245 -10.96 14.83 -0.71
CA LYS A 245 -9.83 15.50 -0.04
C LYS A 245 -10.01 15.50 1.47
N PHE A 246 -8.91 15.60 2.19
CA PHE A 246 -8.90 15.90 3.61
C PHE A 246 -8.12 17.20 3.85
N LYS A 247 -8.67 18.04 4.72
CA LYS A 247 -8.00 19.25 5.17
C LYS A 247 -7.76 19.07 6.66
N VAL A 248 -6.50 19.05 7.04
CA VAL A 248 -6.09 18.97 8.45
C VAL A 248 -6.68 20.18 9.20
N PRO A 249 -7.41 19.97 10.30
CA PRO A 249 -7.87 21.06 11.15
C PRO A 249 -6.69 21.89 11.70
N THR A 250 -6.85 23.21 11.76
CA THR A 250 -5.77 24.14 12.18
C THR A 250 -6.07 24.84 13.51
N ASP A 251 -7.17 24.47 14.15
CA ASP A 251 -7.70 25.05 15.37
C ASP A 251 -7.15 24.40 16.65
N ALA A 252 -6.49 23.24 16.53
CA ALA A 252 -5.85 22.54 17.64
C ALA A 252 -4.32 22.70 17.62
N VAL A 253 -3.73 22.83 18.81
CA VAL A 253 -2.27 22.77 18.97
C VAL A 253 -1.80 21.34 18.77
N TRP A 254 -0.61 21.20 18.22
CA TRP A 254 -0.07 19.89 17.94
C TRP A 254 0.18 19.06 19.21
N GLY A 255 -0.36 17.83 19.24
CA GLY A 255 -0.40 16.97 20.43
C GLY A 255 -1.68 17.10 21.25
N GLU A 256 -2.60 17.97 20.82
CA GLU A 256 -3.94 18.12 21.37
C GLU A 256 -4.98 17.95 20.24
N THR A 257 -6.22 17.61 20.60
CA THR A 257 -7.32 17.54 19.64
C THR A 257 -8.65 17.86 20.31
N THR A 258 -9.50 18.59 19.61
CA THR A 258 -10.87 18.87 20.04
C THR A 258 -11.76 17.65 19.77
N PRO A 259 -12.88 17.48 20.50
CA PRO A 259 -13.86 16.44 20.19
C PRO A 259 -14.37 16.51 18.74
N GLU A 260 -14.53 17.72 18.20
CA GLU A 260 -14.98 17.98 16.83
C GLU A 260 -13.94 17.49 15.80
N ASN A 261 -12.66 17.78 16.04
CA ASN A 261 -11.58 17.30 15.20
C ASN A 261 -11.49 15.77 15.27
N ARG A 262 -11.55 15.19 16.47
CA ARG A 262 -11.57 13.73 16.63
C ARG A 262 -12.71 13.09 15.83
N ALA A 263 -13.93 13.63 15.92
CA ALA A 263 -15.06 13.13 15.15
C ALA A 263 -14.86 13.25 13.63
N MET A 264 -14.17 14.30 13.16
CA MET A 264 -13.83 14.48 11.74
C MET A 264 -12.86 13.39 11.26
N TYR A 265 -11.83 13.07 12.05
CA TYR A 265 -10.91 11.97 11.75
C TYR A 265 -11.62 10.63 11.80
N GLU A 266 -12.37 10.33 12.86
CA GLU A 266 -13.06 9.05 13.07
C GLU A 266 -14.04 8.75 11.93
N ARG A 267 -14.80 9.74 11.45
CA ARG A 267 -15.73 9.57 10.32
C ARG A 267 -15.08 9.03 9.04
N ARG A 268 -13.79 9.29 8.83
CA ARG A 268 -13.06 8.88 7.62
C ARG A 268 -12.06 7.76 7.89
N CYS A 269 -11.51 7.74 9.09
CA CYS A 269 -10.50 6.78 9.50
C CYS A 269 -11.14 5.48 10.00
N PHE A 270 -12.28 5.56 10.67
CA PHE A 270 -13.02 4.45 11.26
C PHE A 270 -14.54 4.62 11.08
N PRO A 271 -15.04 4.79 9.84
CA PRO A 271 -16.46 5.12 9.58
C PRO A 271 -17.41 4.10 10.18
N SER A 272 -18.62 4.45 10.63
CA SER A 272 -19.65 3.48 11.06
C SER A 272 -20.18 2.63 9.90
N VAL A 273 -20.97 1.58 10.16
CA VAL A 273 -21.66 0.80 9.11
C VAL A 273 -22.53 1.72 8.25
N ASP A 274 -23.32 2.58 8.88
CA ASP A 274 -24.19 3.55 8.17
C ASP A 274 -23.37 4.50 7.28
N GLN A 275 -22.27 5.05 7.79
CA GLN A 275 -21.39 5.92 7.01
C GLN A 275 -20.76 5.19 5.81
N ILE A 276 -20.40 3.91 5.97
CA ILE A 276 -19.91 3.09 4.85
C ILE A 276 -21.02 2.88 3.82
N VAL A 277 -22.23 2.53 4.25
CA VAL A 277 -23.40 2.34 3.38
C VAL A 277 -23.71 3.61 2.60
N ASP A 278 -23.71 4.77 3.26
CA ASP A 278 -23.94 6.07 2.63
C ASP A 278 -22.89 6.36 1.55
N LYS A 279 -21.60 6.17 1.86
CA LYS A 279 -20.52 6.39 0.90
C LYS A 279 -20.59 5.42 -0.29
N VAL A 280 -20.83 4.14 -0.03
CA VAL A 280 -20.97 3.10 -1.06
C VAL A 280 -22.14 3.41 -1.98
N THR A 281 -23.29 3.79 -1.42
CA THR A 281 -24.49 4.16 -2.18
C THR A 281 -24.22 5.37 -3.06
N HIS A 282 -23.66 6.45 -2.49
CA HIS A 282 -23.33 7.66 -3.24
C HIS A 282 -22.36 7.40 -4.40
N VAL A 283 -21.31 6.59 -4.18
CA VAL A 283 -20.34 6.23 -5.22
C VAL A 283 -20.99 5.35 -6.30
N ARG A 284 -21.89 4.44 -5.91
CA ARG A 284 -22.63 3.58 -6.84
C ARG A 284 -23.58 4.39 -7.73
N ASP A 285 -24.29 5.34 -7.15
CA ASP A 285 -25.22 6.22 -7.87
C ASP A 285 -24.47 7.12 -8.85
N ALA A 286 -23.34 7.70 -8.43
CA ALA A 286 -22.47 8.49 -9.30
C ALA A 286 -21.91 7.67 -10.48
N ALA A 287 -21.76 6.35 -10.31
CA ALA A 287 -21.33 5.44 -11.36
C ALA A 287 -22.48 4.98 -12.30
N GLY A 288 -23.71 5.49 -12.12
CA GLY A 288 -24.84 5.27 -13.03
C GLY A 288 -25.24 3.80 -13.18
N GLY A 289 -25.16 3.00 -12.12
CA GLY A 289 -25.54 1.58 -12.13
C GLY A 289 -24.50 0.64 -12.77
N SER A 290 -23.35 1.15 -13.21
CA SER A 290 -22.27 0.33 -13.75
C SER A 290 -21.62 -0.59 -12.72
N LEU A 291 -21.68 -0.24 -11.44
CA LEU A 291 -21.13 -1.03 -10.33
C LEU A 291 -22.13 -2.11 -9.87
N LYS A 292 -21.71 -3.37 -10.05
CA LYS A 292 -22.51 -4.59 -9.85
C LYS A 292 -21.96 -5.52 -8.79
N TYR A 293 -20.66 -5.42 -8.48
CA TYR A 293 -19.98 -6.28 -7.50
C TYR A 293 -19.35 -5.41 -6.42
N LEU A 294 -19.55 -5.77 -5.16
CA LEU A 294 -18.90 -5.13 -4.03
C LEU A 294 -17.92 -6.12 -3.37
N TYR A 295 -16.65 -5.73 -3.27
CA TYR A 295 -15.63 -6.47 -2.54
C TYR A 295 -15.11 -5.67 -1.35
N ILE A 296 -15.20 -6.25 -0.15
CA ILE A 296 -14.83 -5.62 1.12
C ILE A 296 -13.47 -6.15 1.60
N MET A 297 -12.44 -5.33 1.47
CA MET A 297 -11.11 -5.59 2.02
C MET A 297 -11.05 -5.15 3.47
N THR A 298 -10.85 -6.08 4.42
CA THR A 298 -10.89 -5.73 5.84
C THR A 298 -10.16 -6.69 6.76
N ASN A 299 -9.64 -6.15 7.87
CA ASN A 299 -9.17 -6.91 9.02
C ASN A 299 -10.24 -7.11 10.11
N GLY A 300 -11.50 -6.70 9.87
CA GLY A 300 -12.60 -6.86 10.82
C GLY A 300 -12.97 -8.32 11.16
N ALA A 301 -13.71 -8.49 12.25
CA ALA A 301 -14.31 -9.77 12.65
C ALA A 301 -15.39 -10.19 11.65
N THR A 302 -15.61 -11.50 11.48
CA THR A 302 -16.55 -12.04 10.49
C THR A 302 -17.97 -11.54 10.72
N GLU A 303 -18.40 -11.48 11.99
CA GLU A 303 -19.74 -11.06 12.39
C GLU A 303 -20.02 -9.60 11.98
N TRP A 304 -19.02 -8.73 12.15
CA TRP A 304 -19.10 -7.33 11.72
C TRP A 304 -19.15 -7.20 10.20
N VAL A 305 -18.41 -8.05 9.48
CA VAL A 305 -18.45 -8.08 8.01
C VAL A 305 -19.81 -8.52 7.51
N ASP A 306 -20.41 -9.53 8.14
CA ASP A 306 -21.75 -10.01 7.79
C ASP A 306 -22.83 -8.96 8.05
N GLU A 307 -22.73 -8.23 9.16
CA GLU A 307 -23.57 -7.06 9.45
C GLU A 307 -23.47 -6.01 8.33
N LEU A 308 -22.24 -5.64 7.93
CA LEU A 308 -22.02 -4.67 6.87
C LEU A 308 -22.60 -5.14 5.53
N LYS A 309 -22.38 -6.41 5.14
CA LYS A 309 -22.95 -6.99 3.92
C LYS A 309 -24.47 -6.88 3.91
N GLN A 310 -25.12 -7.22 5.03
CA GLN A 310 -26.57 -7.13 5.17
C GLN A 310 -27.06 -5.68 5.14
N ALA A 311 -26.33 -4.74 5.76
CA ALA A 311 -26.68 -3.33 5.74
C ALA A 311 -26.65 -2.76 4.31
N VAL A 312 -25.58 -3.04 3.54
CA VAL A 312 -25.48 -2.64 2.13
C VAL A 312 -26.59 -3.28 1.28
N GLN A 313 -26.86 -4.57 1.50
CA GLN A 313 -27.93 -5.27 0.77
C GLN A 313 -29.30 -4.63 1.04
N ARG A 314 -29.62 -4.31 2.31
CA ARG A 314 -30.89 -3.67 2.68
C ARG A 314 -31.02 -2.27 2.10
N ALA A 315 -29.97 -1.46 2.18
CA ALA A 315 -29.98 -0.09 1.67
C ALA A 315 -30.19 0.00 0.16
N THR A 316 -29.82 -1.06 -0.57
CA THR A 316 -29.95 -1.13 -2.04
C THR A 316 -31.14 -1.97 -2.52
N ALA A 317 -32.01 -2.44 -1.62
CA ALA A 317 -33.14 -3.29 -1.97
C ALA A 317 -34.20 -2.61 -2.85
N GLY A 318 -34.28 -1.27 -2.82
CA GLY A 318 -35.17 -0.47 -3.67
C GLY A 318 -34.55 0.00 -4.98
N SER A 319 -33.29 -0.33 -5.25
CA SER A 319 -32.55 0.06 -6.46
C SER A 319 -32.00 -1.18 -7.19
N GLN A 320 -31.09 -1.00 -8.14
CA GLN A 320 -30.42 -2.13 -8.81
C GLN A 320 -29.69 -2.98 -7.76
N ALA A 321 -30.08 -4.25 -7.61
CA ALA A 321 -29.43 -5.16 -6.68
C ALA A 321 -27.93 -5.32 -6.99
N TRP A 322 -27.12 -5.62 -5.98
CA TRP A 322 -25.76 -6.10 -6.19
C TRP A 322 -25.84 -7.54 -6.74
N ASP A 323 -25.04 -7.84 -7.76
CA ASP A 323 -24.89 -9.22 -8.25
C ASP A 323 -24.12 -10.07 -7.22
N SER A 324 -23.19 -9.44 -6.49
CA SER A 324 -22.46 -10.06 -5.38
C SER A 324 -21.94 -9.03 -4.39
N ILE A 325 -21.97 -9.38 -3.10
CA ILE A 325 -21.27 -8.70 -2.03
C ILE A 325 -20.36 -9.72 -1.32
N SER A 326 -19.06 -9.53 -1.41
CA SER A 326 -18.03 -10.45 -0.92
C SER A 326 -16.95 -9.69 -0.15
N SER A 327 -16.03 -10.40 0.49
CA SER A 327 -15.03 -9.82 1.38
C SER A 327 -13.76 -10.66 1.47
N SER A 328 -12.71 -10.11 2.09
CA SER A 328 -11.47 -10.86 2.39
C SER A 328 -11.71 -12.11 3.25
N ARG A 329 -12.85 -12.19 3.97
CA ARG A 329 -13.23 -13.35 4.79
C ARG A 329 -13.86 -14.48 3.98
N ASP A 330 -14.35 -14.21 2.77
CA ASP A 330 -14.95 -15.23 1.90
C ASP A 330 -13.90 -15.97 1.05
N MET A 331 -12.72 -15.37 0.89
CA MET A 331 -11.66 -15.94 0.04
C MET A 331 -11.25 -17.34 0.50
N ARG A 332 -11.16 -18.26 -0.46
CA ARG A 332 -10.65 -19.61 -0.27
C ARG A 332 -9.17 -19.62 -0.63
N LEU A 333 -8.33 -19.70 0.39
CA LEU A 333 -6.87 -19.64 0.26
C LEU A 333 -6.24 -20.96 0.71
N THR A 334 -5.23 -21.44 -0.03
CA THR A 334 -4.35 -22.51 0.46
C THR A 334 -3.57 -22.03 1.69
N TRP A 335 -2.92 -22.97 2.37
CA TRP A 335 -2.11 -22.64 3.54
C TRP A 335 -1.03 -21.58 3.23
N GLU A 336 -0.32 -21.72 2.11
CA GLU A 336 0.71 -20.78 1.66
C GLU A 336 0.11 -19.41 1.28
N GLN A 337 -1.06 -19.43 0.62
CA GLN A 337 -1.71 -18.22 0.15
C GLN A 337 -2.24 -17.33 1.29
N LYS A 338 -2.56 -17.91 2.45
CA LYS A 338 -3.01 -17.15 3.63
C LYS A 338 -2.01 -16.07 4.03
N TYR A 339 -0.72 -16.32 3.86
CA TYR A 339 0.34 -15.37 4.24
C TYR A 339 0.49 -14.20 3.26
N VAL A 340 -0.10 -14.31 2.06
CA VAL A 340 -0.10 -13.26 1.05
C VAL A 340 -1.51 -12.70 0.79
N ALA A 341 -2.49 -13.02 1.65
CA ALA A 341 -3.89 -12.62 1.48
C ALA A 341 -4.06 -11.10 1.27
N GLN A 342 -3.33 -10.28 2.04
CA GLN A 342 -3.34 -8.82 1.89
C GLN A 342 -2.87 -8.35 0.50
N ALA A 343 -1.95 -9.07 -0.14
CA ALA A 343 -1.52 -8.76 -1.50
C ALA A 343 -2.59 -9.16 -2.52
N VAL A 344 -3.38 -10.21 -2.24
CA VAL A 344 -4.55 -10.58 -3.06
C VAL A 344 -5.63 -9.50 -2.98
N ASP A 345 -5.91 -8.99 -1.78
CA ASP A 345 -6.81 -7.84 -1.59
C ASP A 345 -6.36 -6.64 -2.43
N MET A 346 -5.07 -6.26 -2.31
CA MET A 346 -4.50 -5.14 -3.07
C MET A 346 -4.58 -5.38 -4.58
N TYR A 347 -4.34 -6.60 -5.04
CA TYR A 347 -4.40 -6.94 -6.46
C TYR A 347 -5.84 -6.83 -7.01
N ALA A 348 -6.85 -7.22 -6.23
CA ALA A 348 -8.24 -6.98 -6.59
C ALA A 348 -8.59 -5.48 -6.65
N ALA A 349 -8.16 -4.72 -5.63
CA ALA A 349 -8.43 -3.29 -5.51
C ALA A 349 -7.75 -2.43 -6.60
N GLU A 350 -6.52 -2.79 -6.95
CA GLU A 350 -5.77 -2.17 -8.05
C GLU A 350 -6.53 -2.27 -9.36
N ARG A 351 -7.32 -3.33 -9.55
CA ARG A 351 -8.05 -3.62 -10.79
C ARG A 351 -9.52 -3.23 -10.73
N ALA A 352 -10.04 -2.83 -9.57
CA ALA A 352 -11.44 -2.47 -9.43
C ALA A 352 -11.81 -1.29 -10.35
N GLN A 353 -13.04 -1.27 -10.86
CA GLN A 353 -13.53 -0.11 -11.61
C GLN A 353 -13.51 1.13 -10.74
N VAL A 354 -13.93 1.01 -9.47
CA VAL A 354 -13.81 2.06 -8.45
C VAL A 354 -13.25 1.46 -7.17
N PHE A 355 -12.36 2.20 -6.50
CA PHE A 355 -11.78 1.83 -5.22
C PHE A 355 -12.08 2.92 -4.18
N ILE A 356 -12.68 2.55 -3.05
CA ILE A 356 -12.82 3.44 -1.88
C ILE A 356 -11.84 2.97 -0.80
N GLY A 357 -10.96 3.84 -0.32
CA GLY A 357 -10.00 3.46 0.71
C GLY A 357 -9.88 4.43 1.88
N ASN A 358 -9.09 4.00 2.87
CA ASN A 358 -8.74 4.83 4.01
C ASN A 358 -7.53 5.73 3.70
N GLY A 359 -7.70 7.05 3.84
CA GLY A 359 -6.70 8.05 3.47
C GLY A 359 -5.39 8.00 4.28
N TRP A 360 -5.41 7.46 5.51
CA TRP A 360 -4.20 7.31 6.33
C TRP A 360 -3.52 5.95 6.13
N SER A 361 -4.19 5.00 5.49
CA SER A 361 -3.61 3.67 5.29
C SER A 361 -2.56 3.64 4.19
N SER A 362 -1.38 3.09 4.50
CA SER A 362 -0.34 2.78 3.53
C SER A 362 -0.76 1.71 2.52
N MET A 363 -1.63 0.77 2.90
CA MET A 363 -2.19 -0.21 1.95
C MET A 363 -3.05 0.47 0.89
N THR A 364 -3.93 1.40 1.28
CA THR A 364 -4.70 2.23 0.34
C THR A 364 -3.76 3.03 -0.57
N SER A 365 -2.74 3.64 0.02
CA SER A 365 -1.71 4.43 -0.68
C SER A 365 -0.99 3.60 -1.74
N ASN A 366 -0.66 2.34 -1.43
CA ASN A 366 -0.04 1.42 -2.38
C ASN A 366 -0.99 0.96 -3.49
N VAL A 367 -2.28 0.78 -3.21
CA VAL A 367 -3.26 0.52 -4.27
C VAL A 367 -3.37 1.73 -5.20
N ASN A 368 -3.47 2.92 -4.63
CA ASN A 368 -3.62 4.16 -5.41
C ASN A 368 -2.39 4.45 -6.28
N ILE A 369 -1.17 4.28 -5.76
CA ILE A 369 0.03 4.49 -6.58
C ILE A 369 0.11 3.51 -7.76
N LEU A 370 -0.32 2.25 -7.56
CA LEU A 370 -0.39 1.26 -8.63
C LEU A 370 -1.47 1.60 -9.67
N ARG A 371 -2.65 2.04 -9.22
CA ARG A 371 -3.73 2.53 -10.11
C ARG A 371 -3.27 3.71 -10.95
N MET A 372 -2.61 4.69 -10.33
CA MET A 372 -2.04 5.84 -11.02
C MET A 372 -0.94 5.44 -12.02
N ALA A 373 -0.06 4.49 -11.65
CA ALA A 373 0.97 3.97 -12.56
C ALA A 373 0.38 3.24 -13.78
N LYS A 374 -0.82 2.66 -13.62
CA LYS A 374 -1.58 1.99 -14.68
C LYS A 374 -2.58 2.91 -15.41
N ASN A 375 -2.52 4.22 -15.15
CA ASN A 375 -3.39 5.23 -15.76
C ASN A 375 -4.88 4.94 -15.55
N PHE A 376 -5.26 4.38 -14.40
CA PHE A 376 -6.67 4.40 -13.99
C PHE A 376 -7.11 5.87 -13.81
N PRO A 377 -8.37 6.20 -14.14
CA PRO A 377 -8.87 7.56 -13.98
C PRO A 377 -8.79 8.00 -12.50
N PRO A 378 -8.22 9.17 -12.15
CA PRO A 378 -8.08 9.61 -10.76
C PRO A 378 -9.40 9.65 -9.98
N GLU A 379 -10.52 9.93 -10.63
CA GLU A 379 -11.87 9.91 -10.08
C GLU A 379 -12.34 8.53 -9.60
N SER A 380 -11.69 7.46 -10.09
CA SER A 380 -11.95 6.09 -9.66
C SER A 380 -11.28 5.74 -8.32
N CYS A 381 -10.41 6.61 -7.80
CA CYS A 381 -9.80 6.51 -6.48
C CYS A 381 -10.56 7.43 -5.50
N ARG A 382 -11.35 6.81 -4.62
CA ARG A 382 -12.23 7.46 -3.66
C ARG A 382 -11.76 7.20 -2.22
N PHE A 383 -12.21 8.02 -1.29
CA PHE A 383 -11.88 7.91 0.14
C PHE A 383 -13.11 8.06 1.01
N TRP A 384 -13.04 7.50 2.22
CA TRP A 384 -14.05 7.72 3.26
C TRP A 384 -14.22 9.20 3.62
#